data_AF-A0AAN4QBS0-F1
#
_entry.id   AF-A0AAN4QBS0-F1
#
_cell.length_a   1.000
_cell.length_b   1.000
_cell.length_c   1.000
_cell.angle_alpha   90.00
_cell.angle_beta   90.00
_cell.angle_gamma   90.00
#
_symmetry.space_group_name_H-M   'P 1'
#
loop_
_entity.id
_entity.type
_entity.pdbx_description
1 polymer ?
#
loop_
_entity_poly.entity_id
_entity_poly.type
_entity_poly.pdbx_seq_one_letter_code
_entity_poly.pdbx_strand_id
1 'polypeptide(L)'
;MSYVPFDVDHYERQEELSDLERTILSNRRYCSDWAYLQSSVPRLVIPLFDLVVHTGVSDRLAVSSVSVILWHVSRTDTPYWSWSEMQWLALLDTRAGSRPYLAAVAYHLGDFRTPQRITKFRQSAIYASFIFGHKIFKDELTRLSTVLKSLGYTARHLEKFLSGVLGALMLENGDPRLETFTEGLLIKGQGHRSVGIARLVGKVSHGLVYRLKINFSHACVVIAARARCILFKISSPLAFQT
;
A
#
# COMPACT_ATOMS: atom_id res chain seq x y z
N MET A 1 15.37 -7.39 -8.92
CA MET A 1 15.04 -6.28 -9.85
C MET A 1 14.98 -5.01 -9.04
N SER A 2 15.39 -3.87 -9.61
CA SER A 2 15.21 -2.56 -8.95
C SER A 2 13.74 -2.16 -9.04
N TYR A 3 13.15 -1.72 -7.93
CA TYR A 3 11.84 -1.06 -7.94
C TYR A 3 11.94 0.22 -8.78
N VAL A 4 10.94 0.45 -9.63
CA VAL A 4 10.77 1.67 -10.42
C VAL A 4 9.48 2.32 -9.94
N PRO A 5 9.54 3.51 -9.30
CA PRO A 5 8.34 4.25 -8.93
C PRO A 5 7.46 4.55 -10.13
N PHE A 6 6.15 4.62 -9.91
CA PHE A 6 5.23 5.11 -10.94
C PHE A 6 5.51 6.61 -11.16
N ASP A 7 6.01 6.95 -12.34
CA ASP A 7 6.28 8.32 -12.73
C ASP A 7 4.97 9.00 -13.09
N VAL A 8 4.59 10.04 -12.37
CA VAL A 8 3.34 10.77 -12.60
C VAL A 8 3.59 12.03 -13.43
N ASP A 9 4.84 12.50 -13.46
CA ASP A 9 5.20 13.80 -14.00
C ASP A 9 5.28 13.78 -15.54
N HIS A 10 5.34 12.60 -16.15
CA HIS A 10 5.24 12.45 -17.60
C HIS A 10 3.82 12.61 -18.18
N TYR A 11 2.77 12.68 -17.35
CA TYR A 11 1.40 12.88 -17.82
C TYR A 11 0.98 14.36 -17.78
N GLU A 12 0.23 14.77 -18.81
CA GLU A 12 -0.38 16.08 -18.86
C GLU A 12 -1.60 16.18 -17.92
N ARG A 13 -1.49 17.02 -16.89
CA ARG A 13 -2.52 17.19 -15.83
C ARG A 13 -3.14 18.59 -15.84
N GLN A 14 -3.80 18.96 -16.93
CA GLN A 14 -4.57 20.22 -16.96
C GLN A 14 -5.73 20.18 -15.96
N GLU A 15 -6.02 21.31 -15.32
CA GLU A 15 -7.05 21.42 -14.27
C GLU A 15 -8.48 21.38 -14.83
N GLU A 16 -8.65 21.75 -16.10
CA GLU A 16 -9.95 21.84 -16.75
C GLU A 16 -10.20 20.64 -17.67
N LEU A 17 -11.49 20.31 -17.85
CA LEU A 17 -11.95 19.33 -18.82
C LEU A 17 -12.30 20.04 -20.13
N SER A 18 -11.89 19.45 -21.25
CA SER A 18 -12.35 19.88 -22.57
C SER A 18 -13.83 19.56 -22.79
N ASP A 19 -14.48 20.28 -23.70
CA ASP A 19 -15.88 20.03 -24.05
C ASP A 19 -16.11 18.62 -24.63
N LEU A 20 -15.09 18.08 -25.31
CA LEU A 20 -15.10 16.70 -25.80
C LEU A 20 -15.11 15.70 -24.63
N GLU A 21 -14.25 15.88 -23.65
CA GLU A 21 -14.19 15.03 -22.44
C GLU A 21 -15.52 15.08 -21.69
N ARG A 22 -16.08 16.27 -21.45
CA ARG A 22 -17.40 16.44 -20.82
C ARG A 22 -18.50 15.69 -21.57
N THR A 23 -18.54 15.84 -22.89
CA THR A 23 -19.54 15.18 -23.74
C THR A 23 -19.45 13.66 -23.65
N ILE A 24 -18.24 13.10 -23.74
CA ILE A 24 -18.01 11.65 -23.68
C ILE A 24 -18.37 11.10 -22.30
N LEU A 25 -17.91 11.75 -21.23
CA LEU A 25 -18.12 11.30 -19.85
C LEU A 25 -19.56 11.46 -19.36
N SER A 26 -20.37 12.30 -20.01
CA SER A 26 -21.81 12.40 -19.73
C SER A 26 -22.55 11.08 -20.01
N ASN A 27 -22.03 10.25 -20.92
CA ASN A 27 -22.60 8.96 -21.25
C ASN A 27 -21.88 7.84 -20.51
N ARG A 28 -22.54 7.32 -19.48
CA ARG A 28 -22.02 6.24 -18.62
C ARG A 28 -21.62 4.97 -19.37
N ARG A 29 -22.20 4.69 -20.55
CA ARG A 29 -21.82 3.51 -21.36
C ARG A 29 -20.39 3.62 -21.88
N TYR A 30 -19.94 4.82 -22.25
CA TYR A 30 -18.59 5.04 -22.77
C TYR A 30 -17.52 4.96 -21.67
N CYS A 31 -17.87 5.23 -20.41
CA CYS A 31 -16.93 5.13 -19.28
C CYS A 31 -16.41 3.69 -19.02
N SER A 32 -16.97 2.67 -19.68
CA SER A 32 -16.53 1.28 -19.58
C SER A 32 -15.86 0.77 -20.86
N ASP A 33 -15.86 1.54 -21.95
CA ASP A 33 -15.29 1.16 -23.24
C ASP A 33 -13.85 1.67 -23.33
N TRP A 34 -12.89 0.82 -22.96
CA TRP A 34 -11.48 1.21 -22.88
C TRP A 34 -10.87 1.59 -24.22
N ALA A 35 -11.17 0.86 -25.29
CA ALA A 35 -10.63 1.14 -26.61
C ALA A 35 -11.13 2.51 -27.09
N TYR A 36 -12.43 2.79 -26.90
CA TYR A 36 -13.01 4.08 -27.24
C TYR A 36 -12.47 5.21 -26.37
N LEU A 37 -12.30 4.99 -25.06
CA LEU A 37 -11.75 5.98 -24.15
C LEU A 37 -10.30 6.31 -24.50
N GLN A 38 -9.49 5.31 -24.85
CA GLN A 38 -8.08 5.51 -25.22
C GLN A 38 -7.95 6.36 -26.49
N SER A 39 -8.83 6.18 -27.47
CA SER A 39 -8.80 6.98 -28.69
C SER A 39 -9.37 8.39 -28.51
N SER A 40 -10.35 8.55 -27.61
CA SER A 40 -11.17 9.77 -27.57
C SER A 40 -10.83 10.72 -26.43
N VAL A 41 -10.37 10.20 -25.29
CA VAL A 41 -9.98 10.98 -24.10
C VAL A 41 -8.67 10.48 -23.49
N PRO A 42 -7.60 10.31 -24.31
CA PRO A 42 -6.35 9.67 -23.88
C PRO A 42 -5.74 10.31 -22.63
N ARG A 43 -5.81 11.63 -22.52
CA ARG A 43 -5.30 12.41 -21.39
C ARG A 43 -5.82 11.93 -20.03
N LEU A 44 -7.11 11.60 -19.95
CA LEU A 44 -7.74 11.16 -18.71
C LEU A 44 -7.47 9.68 -18.40
N VAL A 45 -7.37 8.83 -19.42
CA VAL A 45 -7.39 7.38 -19.23
C VAL A 45 -6.05 6.69 -19.33
N ILE A 46 -5.09 7.23 -20.11
CA ILE A 46 -3.74 6.67 -20.21
C ILE A 46 -3.08 6.55 -18.83
N PRO A 47 -3.09 7.57 -17.94
CA PRO A 47 -2.48 7.44 -16.62
C PRO A 47 -3.12 6.33 -15.77
N LEU A 48 -4.43 6.12 -15.93
CA LEU A 48 -5.15 5.04 -15.25
C LEU A 48 -4.76 3.67 -15.81
N PHE A 49 -4.65 3.53 -17.13
CA PHE A 49 -4.31 2.26 -17.78
C PHE A 49 -2.86 1.85 -17.51
N ASP A 50 -1.93 2.79 -17.57
CA ASP A 50 -0.54 2.52 -17.24
C ASP A 50 -0.40 2.15 -15.76
N LEU A 51 -1.23 2.72 -14.88
CA LEU A 51 -1.29 2.29 -13.49
C LEU A 51 -1.84 0.86 -13.35
N VAL A 52 -2.80 0.42 -14.18
CA VAL A 52 -3.25 -0.99 -14.20
C VAL A 52 -2.07 -1.92 -14.49
N VAL A 53 -1.26 -1.59 -15.49
CA VAL A 53 -0.05 -2.35 -15.85
C VAL A 53 0.96 -2.33 -14.70
N HIS A 54 1.19 -1.17 -14.09
CA HIS A 54 2.12 -1.02 -12.97
C HIS A 54 1.70 -1.83 -11.74
N THR A 55 0.42 -1.78 -11.38
CA THR A 55 -0.13 -2.49 -10.23
C THR A 55 -0.23 -4.00 -10.46
N GLY A 56 -0.49 -4.41 -11.71
CA GLY A 56 -0.66 -5.81 -12.13
C GLY A 56 -2.05 -6.37 -11.82
N VAL A 57 -3.05 -5.50 -11.68
CA VAL A 57 -4.44 -5.90 -11.35
C VAL A 57 -5.15 -6.47 -12.57
N SER A 58 -6.21 -7.26 -12.35
CA SER A 58 -7.00 -7.80 -13.47
C SER A 58 -7.86 -6.71 -14.14
N ASP A 59 -8.00 -6.82 -15.46
CA ASP A 59 -8.81 -5.91 -16.27
C ASP A 59 -10.23 -5.75 -15.72
N ARG A 60 -10.84 -6.83 -15.23
CA ARG A 60 -12.18 -6.79 -14.64
C ARG A 60 -12.28 -5.82 -13.45
N LEU A 61 -11.29 -5.81 -12.57
CA LEU A 61 -11.25 -4.89 -11.42
C LEU A 61 -10.91 -3.47 -11.87
N ALA A 62 -10.00 -3.34 -12.82
CA ALA A 62 -9.57 -2.09 -13.38
C ALA A 62 -10.72 -1.36 -14.08
N VAL A 63 -11.42 -2.02 -15.02
CA VAL A 63 -12.55 -1.45 -15.78
C VAL A 63 -13.59 -0.86 -14.83
N SER A 64 -14.06 -1.66 -13.86
CA SER A 64 -15.06 -1.20 -12.88
C SER A 64 -14.60 0.02 -12.10
N SER A 65 -13.32 0.05 -11.70
CA SER A 65 -12.76 1.15 -10.90
C SER A 65 -12.51 2.41 -11.73
N VAL A 66 -12.03 2.27 -12.96
CA VAL A 66 -11.85 3.36 -13.92
C VAL A 66 -13.19 4.01 -14.24
N SER A 67 -14.23 3.22 -14.53
CA SER A 67 -15.56 3.76 -14.80
C SER A 67 -16.12 4.56 -13.62
N VAL A 68 -15.83 4.15 -12.38
CA VAL A 68 -16.23 4.88 -11.17
C VAL A 68 -15.52 6.22 -11.05
N ILE A 69 -14.22 6.27 -11.35
CA ILE A 69 -13.44 7.53 -11.36
C ILE A 69 -13.99 8.46 -12.45
N LEU A 70 -14.12 7.97 -13.68
CA LEU A 70 -14.61 8.74 -14.82
C LEU A 70 -16.03 9.26 -14.60
N TRP A 71 -16.89 8.46 -13.98
CA TRP A 71 -18.22 8.89 -13.57
C TRP A 71 -18.18 10.00 -12.50
N HIS A 72 -17.25 9.93 -11.56
CA HIS A 72 -17.10 11.00 -10.58
C HIS A 72 -16.55 12.29 -11.22
N VAL A 73 -15.60 12.18 -12.16
CA VAL A 73 -15.10 13.30 -12.96
C VAL A 73 -16.26 13.98 -13.71
N SER A 74 -17.16 13.21 -14.32
CA SER A 74 -18.32 13.77 -15.03
C SER A 74 -19.32 14.49 -14.13
N ARG A 75 -19.40 14.08 -12.86
CA ARG A 75 -20.32 14.64 -11.86
C ARG A 75 -19.78 15.90 -11.19
N THR A 76 -18.47 15.99 -11.00
CA THR A 76 -17.83 17.14 -10.34
C THR A 76 -17.24 18.14 -11.30
N ASP A 77 -17.15 17.79 -12.59
CA ASP A 77 -16.44 18.57 -13.61
C ASP A 77 -15.00 18.90 -13.19
N THR A 78 -14.37 17.95 -12.49
CA THR A 78 -13.02 18.11 -11.94
C THR A 78 -12.23 16.84 -12.24
N PRO A 79 -11.06 16.93 -12.88
CA PRO A 79 -10.22 15.76 -13.12
C PRO A 79 -9.71 15.18 -11.80
N TYR A 80 -9.45 13.87 -11.78
CA TYR A 80 -9.17 13.14 -10.55
C TYR A 80 -7.84 13.52 -9.88
N TRP A 81 -6.88 14.07 -10.64
CA TRP A 81 -5.63 14.59 -10.07
C TRP A 81 -5.80 15.93 -9.33
N SER A 82 -6.92 16.63 -9.54
CA SER A 82 -7.26 17.88 -8.83
C SER A 82 -8.24 17.64 -7.67
N TRP A 83 -8.57 16.40 -7.35
CA TRP A 83 -9.46 16.10 -6.22
C TRP A 83 -8.75 16.27 -4.87
N SER A 84 -9.48 16.88 -3.94
CA SER A 84 -9.11 16.94 -2.53
C SER A 84 -9.08 15.56 -1.88
N GLU A 85 -8.37 15.45 -0.75
CA GLU A 85 -8.39 14.24 0.07
C GLU A 85 -9.80 13.82 0.48
N MET A 86 -10.70 14.78 0.77
CA MET A 86 -12.09 14.48 1.15
C MET A 86 -12.87 13.83 0.00
N GLN A 87 -12.64 14.26 -1.25
CA GLN A 87 -13.26 13.64 -2.43
C GLN A 87 -12.76 12.20 -2.62
N TRP A 88 -11.46 11.96 -2.44
CA TRP A 88 -10.90 10.61 -2.48
C TRP A 88 -11.46 9.70 -1.37
N LEU A 89 -11.54 10.19 -0.13
CA LEU A 89 -12.11 9.43 0.98
C LEU A 89 -13.60 9.11 0.74
N ALA A 90 -14.39 10.06 0.24
CA ALA A 90 -15.78 9.83 -0.12
C ALA A 90 -15.93 8.75 -1.20
N LEU A 91 -15.07 8.76 -2.23
CA LEU A 91 -15.06 7.72 -3.26
C LEU A 91 -14.68 6.35 -2.69
N LEU A 92 -13.66 6.30 -1.83
CA LEU A 92 -13.14 5.07 -1.20
C LEU A 92 -14.10 4.44 -0.19
N ASP A 93 -15.06 5.21 0.32
CA ASP A 93 -16.13 4.72 1.18
C ASP A 93 -17.32 4.16 0.39
N THR A 94 -17.37 4.40 -0.93
CA THR A 94 -18.38 3.78 -1.78
C THR A 94 -18.15 2.28 -1.94
N ARG A 95 -19.21 1.53 -2.29
CA ARG A 95 -19.11 0.10 -2.62
C ARG A 95 -18.77 -0.15 -4.10
N ALA A 96 -18.39 0.89 -4.84
CA ALA A 96 -18.15 0.81 -6.27
C ALA A 96 -16.66 0.61 -6.57
N GLY A 97 -16.35 -0.24 -7.56
CA GLY A 97 -14.97 -0.55 -7.94
C GLY A 97 -14.19 -1.32 -6.87
N SER A 98 -12.87 -1.39 -7.08
CA SER A 98 -11.92 -2.03 -6.16
C SER A 98 -11.29 -0.99 -5.25
N ARG A 99 -11.66 -0.97 -3.96
CA ARG A 99 -11.11 0.00 -2.97
C ARG A 99 -9.57 0.03 -2.94
N PRO A 100 -8.85 -1.10 -2.96
CA PRO A 100 -7.38 -1.07 -3.03
C PRO A 100 -6.83 -0.42 -4.30
N TYR A 101 -7.48 -0.63 -5.44
CA TYR A 101 -7.07 -0.01 -6.70
C TYR A 101 -7.37 1.48 -6.74
N LEU A 102 -8.57 1.89 -6.29
CA LEU A 102 -8.92 3.30 -6.14
C LEU A 102 -7.94 4.02 -5.20
N ALA A 103 -7.49 3.35 -4.13
CA ALA A 103 -6.48 3.90 -3.25
C ALA A 103 -5.10 4.02 -3.92
N ALA A 104 -4.74 3.10 -4.83
CA ALA A 104 -3.52 3.22 -5.63
C ALA A 104 -3.60 4.40 -6.62
N VAL A 105 -4.75 4.62 -7.25
CA VAL A 105 -4.98 5.80 -8.10
C VAL A 105 -4.85 7.07 -7.26
N ALA A 106 -5.54 7.14 -6.12
CA ALA A 106 -5.48 8.30 -5.24
C ALA A 106 -4.05 8.58 -4.76
N TYR A 107 -3.29 7.52 -4.46
CA TYR A 107 -1.90 7.62 -4.01
C TYR A 107 -0.99 8.17 -5.08
N HIS A 108 -1.05 7.66 -6.31
CA HIS A 108 -0.12 8.08 -7.36
C HIS A 108 -0.58 9.33 -8.09
N LEU A 109 -1.82 9.33 -8.55
CA LEU A 109 -2.33 10.35 -9.46
C LEU A 109 -3.04 11.50 -8.74
N GLY A 110 -3.35 11.35 -7.45
CA GLY A 110 -3.85 12.42 -6.59
C GLY A 110 -2.84 12.83 -5.52
N ASP A 111 -3.31 13.64 -4.56
CA ASP A 111 -2.52 14.08 -3.41
C ASP A 111 -2.76 13.20 -2.15
N PHE A 112 -3.28 11.97 -2.33
CA PHE A 112 -3.68 11.12 -1.21
C PHE A 112 -2.55 10.22 -0.71
N ARG A 113 -1.70 10.75 0.18
CA ARG A 113 -0.54 10.00 0.72
C ARG A 113 -0.80 9.23 2.02
N THR A 114 -2.03 9.23 2.53
CA THR A 114 -2.39 8.59 3.81
C THR A 114 -3.45 7.49 3.71
N PRO A 115 -3.16 6.34 3.06
CA PRO A 115 -4.08 5.20 2.95
C PRO A 115 -4.63 4.68 4.28
N GLN A 116 -3.92 4.92 5.39
CA GLN A 116 -4.33 4.53 6.75
C GLN A 116 -5.61 5.23 7.22
N ARG A 117 -5.97 6.38 6.63
CA ARG A 117 -7.18 7.15 6.97
C ARG A 117 -8.46 6.56 6.36
N ILE A 118 -8.35 5.58 5.47
CA ILE A 118 -9.50 4.92 4.84
C ILE A 118 -10.37 4.25 5.93
N THR A 119 -11.69 4.41 5.85
CA THR A 119 -12.56 3.80 6.85
C THR A 119 -12.49 2.28 6.81
N LYS A 120 -12.46 1.67 8.01
CA LYS A 120 -12.30 0.21 8.17
C LYS A 120 -11.05 -0.31 7.42
N PHE A 121 -9.97 0.48 7.40
CA PHE A 121 -8.70 0.08 6.82
C PHE A 121 -8.23 -1.25 7.45
N ARG A 122 -8.34 -2.31 6.66
CA ARG A 122 -7.93 -3.67 7.00
C ARG A 122 -7.09 -4.16 5.84
N GLN A 123 -6.18 -5.10 6.11
CA GLN A 123 -5.35 -5.74 5.07
C GLN A 123 -4.36 -4.76 4.40
N SER A 124 -3.51 -4.10 5.21
CA SER A 124 -2.39 -3.26 4.74
C SER A 124 -1.54 -3.90 3.64
N ALA A 125 -1.36 -5.23 3.70
CA ALA A 125 -0.69 -6.01 2.67
C ALA A 125 -1.31 -5.81 1.27
N ILE A 126 -2.64 -5.81 1.17
CA ILE A 126 -3.35 -5.67 -0.10
C ILE A 126 -3.16 -4.26 -0.64
N TYR A 127 -3.37 -3.23 0.18
CA TYR A 127 -3.18 -1.85 -0.25
C TYR A 127 -1.74 -1.57 -0.68
N ALA A 128 -0.75 -2.02 0.09
CA ALA A 128 0.66 -1.88 -0.30
C ALA A 128 0.96 -2.60 -1.62
N SER A 129 0.38 -3.79 -1.81
CA SER A 129 0.56 -4.57 -3.03
C SER A 129 -0.08 -3.90 -4.25
N PHE A 130 -1.22 -3.21 -4.09
CA PHE A 130 -1.82 -2.43 -5.17
C PHE A 130 -1.05 -1.13 -5.41
N ILE A 131 -0.63 -0.40 -4.38
CA ILE A 131 0.09 0.88 -4.53
C ILE A 131 1.47 0.67 -5.16
N PHE A 132 2.27 -0.26 -4.63
CA PHE A 132 3.66 -0.42 -5.08
C PHE A 132 3.82 -1.48 -6.19
N GLY A 133 2.78 -2.27 -6.45
CA GLY A 133 2.78 -3.34 -7.43
C GLY A 133 2.88 -4.75 -6.83
N HIS A 134 2.15 -5.70 -7.42
CA HIS A 134 2.07 -7.06 -6.89
C HIS A 134 3.42 -7.78 -6.85
N LYS A 135 4.24 -7.56 -7.88
CA LYS A 135 5.54 -8.23 -8.01
C LYS A 135 6.52 -7.78 -6.93
N ILE A 136 6.74 -6.47 -6.78
CA ILE A 136 7.70 -5.95 -5.79
C ILE A 136 7.28 -6.32 -4.36
N PHE A 137 5.99 -6.23 -4.05
CA PHE A 137 5.49 -6.61 -2.74
C PHE A 137 5.79 -8.08 -2.42
N LYS A 138 5.53 -8.98 -3.38
CA LYS A 138 5.77 -10.41 -3.23
C LYS A 138 7.26 -10.72 -3.09
N ASP A 139 8.10 -10.10 -3.93
CA ASP A 139 9.54 -10.29 -3.91
C ASP A 139 10.13 -9.86 -2.55
N GLU A 140 9.75 -8.68 -2.04
CA GLU A 140 10.21 -8.20 -0.73
C GLU A 140 9.67 -9.05 0.43
N LEU A 141 8.42 -9.53 0.35
CA LEU A 141 7.89 -10.46 1.34
C LEU A 141 8.67 -11.78 1.38
N THR A 142 9.00 -12.34 0.21
CA THR A 142 9.80 -13.56 0.10
C THR A 142 11.22 -13.34 0.62
N ARG A 143 11.86 -12.21 0.29
CA ARG A 143 13.18 -11.82 0.82
C ARG A 143 13.15 -11.76 2.35
N LEU A 144 12.19 -11.03 2.92
CA LEU A 144 12.04 -10.88 4.37
C LEU A 144 11.77 -12.22 5.07
N SER A 145 10.86 -13.03 4.52
CA SER A 145 10.52 -14.36 5.05
C SER A 145 11.75 -15.27 5.05
N THR A 146 12.53 -15.27 3.97
CA THR A 146 13.75 -16.08 3.83
C THR A 146 14.81 -15.69 4.85
N VAL A 147 15.05 -14.39 5.05
CA VAL A 147 15.99 -13.90 6.07
C VAL A 147 15.55 -14.34 7.46
N LEU A 148 14.29 -14.17 7.82
CA LEU A 148 13.79 -14.55 9.14
C LEU A 148 13.85 -16.07 9.38
N LYS A 149 13.50 -16.88 8.37
CA LYS A 149 13.66 -18.35 8.43
C LYS A 149 15.11 -18.75 8.65
N SER A 150 16.07 -18.10 7.97
CA SER A 150 17.50 -18.36 8.15
C SER A 150 18.04 -18.01 9.54
N LEU A 151 17.34 -17.13 10.26
CA LEU A 151 17.64 -16.76 11.66
C LEU A 151 16.92 -17.66 12.68
N GLY A 152 16.31 -18.77 12.24
CA GLY A 152 15.61 -19.72 13.09
C GLY A 152 14.18 -19.33 13.45
N TYR A 153 13.62 -18.27 12.84
CA TYR A 153 12.22 -17.92 13.05
C TYR A 153 11.31 -18.76 12.14
N THR A 154 10.74 -19.81 12.69
CA THR A 154 9.70 -20.63 12.04
C THR A 154 8.40 -20.53 12.84
N ALA A 155 7.30 -20.14 12.17
CA ALA A 155 5.97 -20.13 12.78
C ALA A 155 4.90 -20.52 11.75
N ARG A 156 3.85 -21.22 12.19
CA ARG A 156 2.76 -21.78 11.37
C ARG A 156 2.00 -20.73 10.53
N HIS A 157 2.10 -19.45 10.89
CA HIS A 157 1.46 -18.32 10.18
C HIS A 157 2.42 -17.15 9.90
N LEU A 158 3.73 -17.42 9.85
CA LEU A 158 4.75 -16.38 9.71
C LEU A 158 4.49 -15.48 8.49
N GLU A 159 4.23 -16.06 7.31
CA GLU A 159 4.06 -15.29 6.07
C GLU A 159 2.83 -14.40 6.07
N LYS A 160 1.68 -14.91 6.54
CA LYS A 160 0.43 -14.12 6.64
C LYS A 160 0.57 -12.96 7.63
N PHE A 161 1.36 -13.13 8.68
CA PHE A 161 1.64 -12.08 9.63
C PHE A 161 2.64 -11.06 9.04
N LEU A 162 3.72 -11.55 8.44
CA LEU A 162 4.75 -10.72 7.80
C LEU A 162 4.16 -9.88 6.68
N SER A 163 3.23 -10.41 5.89
CA SER A 163 2.57 -9.63 4.84
C SER A 163 1.85 -8.41 5.41
N GLY A 164 1.16 -8.54 6.55
CA GLY A 164 0.46 -7.44 7.21
C GLY A 164 1.41 -6.41 7.84
N VAL A 165 2.53 -6.84 8.39
CA VAL A 165 3.56 -5.94 8.92
C VAL A 165 4.28 -5.22 7.79
N LEU A 166 4.77 -5.97 6.80
CA LEU A 166 5.47 -5.43 5.64
C LEU A 166 4.62 -4.41 4.91
N GLY A 167 3.37 -4.75 4.56
CA GLY A 167 2.49 -3.82 3.86
C GLY A 167 2.25 -2.53 4.63
N ALA A 168 2.20 -2.59 5.96
CA ALA A 168 2.06 -1.37 6.73
C ALA A 168 3.33 -0.53 6.80
N LEU A 169 4.49 -1.16 6.92
CA LEU A 169 5.76 -0.45 6.92
C LEU A 169 5.98 0.20 5.55
N MET A 170 5.68 -0.48 4.45
CA MET A 170 5.76 0.09 3.10
C MET A 170 4.83 1.32 2.95
N LEU A 171 3.60 1.25 3.45
CA LEU A 171 2.66 2.37 3.37
C LEU A 171 3.06 3.56 4.26
N GLU A 172 3.62 3.31 5.44
CA GLU A 172 4.16 4.37 6.30
C GLU A 172 5.44 4.99 5.74
N ASN A 173 6.24 4.19 5.04
CA ASN A 173 7.51 4.60 4.45
C ASN A 173 7.34 5.33 3.11
N GLY A 174 6.30 4.99 2.34
CA GLY A 174 6.08 5.49 0.98
C GLY A 174 7.01 4.86 -0.07
N ASP A 175 7.89 3.95 0.33
CA ASP A 175 8.77 3.19 -0.55
C ASP A 175 8.73 1.70 -0.18
N PRO A 176 8.55 0.78 -1.15
CA PRO A 176 8.43 -0.65 -0.88
C PRO A 176 9.75 -1.34 -0.54
N ARG A 177 10.90 -0.73 -0.85
CA ARG A 177 12.22 -1.36 -0.72
C ARG A 177 12.62 -1.48 0.74
N LEU A 178 12.95 -2.69 1.19
CA LEU A 178 13.39 -2.95 2.57
C LEU A 178 14.61 -2.12 2.95
N GLU A 179 15.48 -1.80 1.98
CA GLU A 179 16.69 -1.00 2.16
C GLU A 179 16.41 0.43 2.61
N THR A 180 15.19 0.94 2.37
CA THR A 180 14.80 2.31 2.74
C THR A 180 14.17 2.39 4.13
N PHE A 181 13.92 1.26 4.79
CA PHE A 181 13.26 1.24 6.09
C PHE A 181 14.20 1.78 7.17
N THR A 182 13.76 2.83 7.86
CA THR A 182 14.54 3.50 8.91
C THR A 182 14.23 2.96 10.32
N GLU A 183 15.08 3.27 11.29
CA GLU A 183 14.87 2.91 12.70
C GLU A 183 13.59 3.56 13.24
N GLY A 184 13.44 4.85 12.94
CA GLY A 184 12.28 5.64 13.35
C GLY A 184 10.97 5.06 12.81
N LEU A 185 10.98 4.54 11.58
CA LEU A 185 9.83 3.85 10.99
C LEU A 185 9.45 2.59 11.78
N LEU A 186 10.43 1.78 12.16
CA LEU A 186 10.20 0.54 12.92
C LEU A 186 9.69 0.84 14.34
N ILE A 187 10.23 1.87 14.99
CA ILE A 187 9.77 2.34 16.31
C ILE A 187 8.32 2.87 16.21
N LYS A 188 8.02 3.71 15.21
CA LYS A 188 6.67 4.22 14.95
C LYS A 188 5.68 3.08 14.66
N GLY A 189 6.13 2.04 13.93
CA GLY A 189 5.35 0.85 13.64
C GLY A 189 5.03 -0.02 14.88
N GLN A 190 5.86 0.04 15.94
CA GLN A 190 5.61 -0.66 17.21
C GLN A 190 4.60 0.09 18.09
N GLY A 191 4.65 1.43 18.11
CA GLY A 191 3.79 2.26 18.98
C GLY A 191 2.30 2.17 18.67
N HIS A 192 1.93 1.84 17.42
CA HIS A 192 0.54 1.85 16.95
C HIS A 192 -0.12 0.46 16.87
N ARG A 193 0.54 -0.61 17.36
CA ARG A 193 0.08 -1.99 17.14
C ARG A 193 0.08 -2.82 18.41
N SER A 194 -0.86 -3.77 18.51
CA SER A 194 -1.02 -4.65 19.68
C SER A 194 0.29 -5.32 20.11
N VAL A 195 0.41 -5.68 21.39
CA VAL A 195 1.64 -6.22 22.02
C VAL A 195 2.29 -7.37 21.25
N GLY A 196 1.49 -8.23 20.58
CA GLY A 196 1.99 -9.30 19.72
C GLY A 196 2.69 -8.80 18.44
N ILE A 197 2.22 -7.70 17.87
CA ILE A 197 2.82 -7.08 16.70
C ILE A 197 4.11 -6.33 17.07
N ALA A 198 4.15 -5.64 18.22
CA ALA A 198 5.37 -4.99 18.72
C ALA A 198 6.54 -5.98 18.88
N ARG A 199 6.27 -7.16 19.46
CA ARG A 199 7.26 -8.24 19.64
C ARG A 199 7.81 -8.80 18.33
N LEU A 200 7.01 -8.77 17.26
CA LEU A 200 7.37 -9.35 15.95
C LEU A 200 7.98 -8.32 15.00
N VAL A 201 7.54 -7.05 15.05
CA VAL A 201 8.28 -5.92 14.45
C VAL A 201 9.69 -5.87 15.02
N GLY A 202 9.86 -6.21 16.30
CA GLY A 202 11.19 -6.33 16.87
C GLY A 202 12.06 -7.44 16.26
N LYS A 203 11.46 -8.57 15.86
CA LYS A 203 12.17 -9.64 15.14
C LYS A 203 12.51 -9.25 13.70
N VAL A 204 11.59 -8.57 13.01
CA VAL A 204 11.83 -8.00 11.68
C VAL A 204 13.00 -7.01 11.74
N SER A 205 12.97 -6.10 12.72
CA SER A 205 14.05 -5.12 12.96
C SER A 205 15.40 -5.83 13.12
N HIS A 206 15.47 -6.84 13.98
CA HIS A 206 16.69 -7.62 14.20
C HIS A 206 17.21 -8.33 12.94
N GLY A 207 16.32 -8.88 12.12
CA GLY A 207 16.70 -9.53 10.85
C GLY A 207 17.20 -8.56 9.77
N LEU A 208 16.63 -7.35 9.72
CA LEU A 208 17.07 -6.29 8.80
C LEU A 208 18.51 -5.81 9.14
N VAL A 209 18.84 -5.66 10.42
CA VAL A 209 20.20 -5.25 10.85
C VAL A 209 21.26 -6.29 10.51
N TYR A 210 20.98 -7.57 10.79
CA TYR A 210 22.02 -8.59 10.79
C TYR A 210 22.44 -9.05 9.38
N ARG A 211 21.56 -8.91 8.37
CA ARG A 211 21.82 -9.44 7.01
C ARG A 211 21.68 -8.45 5.86
N LEU A 212 20.98 -7.34 6.00
CA LEU A 212 20.82 -6.35 4.91
C LEU A 212 21.83 -5.20 4.96
N LYS A 213 22.81 -5.23 5.88
CA LYS A 213 23.78 -4.12 6.10
C LYS A 213 23.09 -2.76 6.29
N ILE A 214 21.89 -2.73 6.85
CA ILE A 214 21.28 -1.46 7.25
C ILE A 214 21.88 -1.09 8.61
N ASN A 215 22.56 0.06 8.68
CA ASN A 215 23.26 0.53 9.87
C ASN A 215 22.28 0.83 11.02
N PHE A 216 21.93 -0.19 11.79
CA PHE A 216 21.08 -0.07 12.99
C PHE A 216 21.81 -0.60 14.21
N SER A 217 22.83 0.13 14.65
CA SER A 217 23.43 -0.09 15.97
C SER A 217 22.60 0.63 17.04
N HIS A 218 22.37 -0.05 18.16
CA HIS A 218 21.66 0.36 19.38
C HIS A 218 20.16 0.00 19.52
N ALA A 219 19.23 0.46 18.69
CA ALA A 219 17.81 0.18 18.97
C ALA A 219 17.41 -1.29 18.83
N CYS A 220 18.02 -2.04 17.91
CA CYS A 220 17.71 -3.46 17.75
C CYS A 220 18.13 -4.32 18.95
N VAL A 221 19.13 -3.88 19.73
CA VAL A 221 19.53 -4.51 20.99
C VAL A 221 18.49 -4.25 22.07
N VAL A 222 17.96 -3.02 22.16
CA VAL A 222 16.88 -2.65 23.08
C VAL A 222 15.57 -3.39 22.72
N ILE A 223 15.30 -3.52 21.43
CA ILE A 223 14.13 -4.21 20.86
C ILE A 223 14.20 -5.73 21.09
N ALA A 224 15.38 -6.36 20.93
CA ALA A 224 15.59 -7.78 21.24
C ALA A 224 15.60 -8.06 22.76
N ALA A 225 16.10 -7.11 23.57
CA ALA A 225 16.10 -7.21 25.03
C ALA A 225 14.68 -7.11 25.62
N ARG A 226 13.83 -6.20 25.11
CA ARG A 226 12.43 -6.09 25.55
C ARG A 226 11.58 -7.30 25.12
N ALA A 227 11.83 -7.87 23.93
CA ALA A 227 11.19 -9.10 23.49
C ALA A 227 11.61 -10.32 24.34
N ARG A 228 12.85 -10.36 24.86
CA ARG A 228 13.32 -11.36 25.83
C ARG A 228 12.72 -11.20 27.23
N CYS A 229 12.57 -9.97 27.75
CA CYS A 229 11.90 -9.77 29.05
C CYS A 229 10.42 -10.18 29.04
N ILE A 230 9.72 -10.01 27.91
CA ILE A 230 8.33 -10.46 27.76
C ILE A 230 8.25 -11.99 27.62
N LEU A 231 9.27 -12.63 27.04
CA LEU A 231 9.40 -14.10 27.02
C LEU A 231 9.61 -14.67 28.43
N PHE A 232 10.47 -14.04 29.24
CA PHE A 232 10.77 -14.51 30.59
C PHE A 232 9.55 -14.46 31.53
N LYS A 233 8.66 -13.47 31.36
CA LYS A 233 7.40 -13.38 32.13
C LYS A 233 6.33 -14.42 31.75
N ILE A 234 6.44 -15.07 30.59
CA ILE A 234 5.46 -16.07 30.11
C ILE A 234 6.01 -17.50 30.28
N SER A 235 7.32 -17.65 30.47
CA SER A 235 7.98 -18.96 30.64
C SER A 235 8.28 -19.36 32.10
N SER A 236 7.75 -18.63 33.10
CA SER A 236 7.78 -19.06 34.50
C SER A 236 6.46 -19.75 34.88
N PRO A 237 6.40 -21.09 34.95
CA PRO A 237 5.22 -21.80 35.41
C PRO A 237 5.23 -21.86 36.94
N LEU A 238 4.97 -20.75 37.62
CA LEU A 238 4.75 -20.73 39.08
C LEU A 238 3.93 -19.49 39.47
N ALA A 239 2.65 -19.46 39.09
CA ALA A 239 1.65 -18.58 39.70
C ALA A 239 0.22 -18.98 39.25
N PHE A 240 -0.16 -20.23 39.52
CA PHE A 240 -1.58 -20.60 39.67
C PHE A 240 -1.63 -21.78 40.65
N GLN A 241 -1.42 -21.47 41.93
CA GLN A 241 -1.91 -22.24 43.07
C GLN A 241 -1.98 -21.26 44.25
N THR A 242 -3.18 -20.75 44.47
CA THR A 242 -3.96 -20.68 45.72
C THR A 242 -5.18 -19.82 45.46
#